data_AF-A0A091HQ59-F1
#
_entry.id   AF-A0A091HQ59-F1
#
_cell.length_a   1.000
_cell.length_b   1.000
_cell.length_c   1.000
_cell.angle_alpha   90.00
_cell.angle_beta   90.00
_cell.angle_gamma   90.00
#
_symmetry.space_group_name_H-M   'P 1'
#
loop_
_entity.id
_entity.type
_entity.pdbx_description
1 polymer ?
#
loop_
_entity_poly.entity_id
_entity_poly.type
_entity_poly.pdbx_seq_one_letter_code
_entity_poly.pdbx_strand_id
1 'polypeptide(L)'
;QVGLWLRKILGNQPIPQFEVTETSVNILHEIAACNEARDREILLLIENVKQRRAAYEAEAKYLQDILEESLGLSPSRLSHKASKCLDVLAKSAMILETKDTSLISFFSAINDMTAEVYATEAKNRKMKRELIRMRDKLTATLLLEQKLKEDIKKTEEQLEVASIKSEIRKCDLKFLKDKSLDMAIRIRIAEEKFLASDFDKSLTHDSLMELAE
;
A
#
# COMPACT_ATOMS: atom_id res chain seq x y z
N GLN A 1 -38.96 26.18 -22.69
CA GLN A 1 -37.80 25.36 -23.13
C GLN A 1 -38.23 24.21 -24.05
N VAL A 2 -39.14 23.32 -23.61
CA VAL A 2 -39.66 22.18 -24.41
C VAL A 2 -40.28 22.58 -25.76
N GLY A 3 -41.09 23.63 -25.83
CA GLY A 3 -41.74 24.04 -27.09
C GLY A 3 -40.77 24.53 -28.18
N LEU A 4 -39.62 25.10 -27.80
CA LEU A 4 -38.57 25.49 -28.75
C LEU A 4 -37.82 24.25 -29.27
N TRP A 5 -37.55 23.29 -28.38
CA TRP A 5 -36.94 22.00 -28.73
C TRP A 5 -37.84 21.19 -29.68
N LEU A 6 -39.15 21.10 -29.40
CA LEU A 6 -40.11 20.43 -30.30
C LEU A 6 -40.13 21.07 -31.70
N ARG A 7 -40.11 22.41 -31.78
CA ARG A 7 -40.03 23.13 -33.06
C ARG A 7 -38.73 22.85 -33.80
N LYS A 8 -37.61 22.75 -33.08
CA LYS A 8 -36.31 22.41 -33.67
C LYS A 8 -36.31 21.00 -34.27
N ILE A 9 -36.91 20.02 -33.59
CA ILE A 9 -36.97 18.62 -34.08
C ILE A 9 -37.99 18.45 -35.22
N LEU A 10 -39.18 19.06 -35.10
CA LEU A 10 -40.26 18.93 -36.08
C LEU A 10 -40.07 19.84 -37.31
N GLY A 11 -39.15 20.80 -37.24
CA GLY A 11 -38.87 21.75 -38.32
C GLY A 11 -40.09 22.59 -38.67
N ASN A 12 -40.58 22.44 -39.91
CA ASN A 12 -41.76 23.17 -40.41
C ASN A 12 -43.09 22.47 -40.11
N GLN A 13 -43.08 21.30 -39.47
CA GLN A 13 -44.32 20.61 -39.13
C GLN A 13 -44.98 21.22 -37.89
N PRO A 14 -46.32 21.30 -37.85
CA PRO A 14 -47.03 21.79 -36.67
C PRO A 14 -46.81 20.83 -35.50
N ILE A 15 -46.68 21.39 -34.29
CA ILE A 15 -46.57 20.60 -33.06
C ILE A 15 -47.93 19.91 -32.83
N PRO A 16 -47.98 18.56 -32.71
CA PRO A 16 -49.21 17.84 -32.40
C PRO A 16 -49.83 18.35 -31.11
N GLN A 17 -51.16 18.41 -31.05
CA GLN A 17 -51.86 18.75 -29.81
C GLN A 17 -51.69 17.61 -28.81
N PHE A 18 -51.26 17.94 -27.59
CA PHE A 18 -51.11 17.00 -26.49
C PHE A 18 -51.65 17.62 -25.20
N GLU A 19 -52.04 16.79 -24.25
CA GLU A 19 -52.49 17.24 -22.95
C GLU A 19 -51.30 17.79 -22.15
N VAL A 20 -51.33 19.09 -21.84
CA VAL A 20 -50.26 19.77 -21.08
C VAL A 20 -50.51 19.52 -19.60
N THR A 21 -50.04 18.39 -19.11
CA THR A 21 -50.00 18.04 -17.68
C THR A 21 -48.57 18.22 -17.16
N GLU A 22 -48.41 18.38 -15.84
CA GLU A 22 -47.08 18.47 -15.22
C GLU A 22 -46.22 17.25 -15.58
N THR A 23 -46.82 16.06 -15.58
CA THR A 23 -46.19 14.81 -16.00
C THR A 23 -45.74 14.83 -17.46
N SER A 24 -46.59 15.29 -18.39
CA SER A 24 -46.24 15.30 -19.82
C SER A 24 -45.13 16.32 -20.13
N VAL A 25 -45.14 17.48 -19.46
CA VAL A 25 -44.09 18.49 -19.59
C VAL A 25 -42.76 17.98 -19.03
N ASN A 26 -42.77 17.30 -17.87
CA ASN A 26 -41.56 16.73 -17.27
C ASN A 26 -40.93 15.64 -18.14
N ILE A 27 -41.75 14.71 -18.66
CA ILE A 27 -41.26 13.67 -19.59
C ILE A 27 -40.62 14.30 -20.84
N LEU A 28 -41.29 15.29 -21.45
CA LEU A 28 -40.74 15.96 -22.63
C LEU A 28 -39.45 16.74 -22.32
N HIS A 29 -39.34 17.32 -21.13
CA HIS A 29 -38.12 17.99 -20.69
C HIS A 29 -36.95 17.01 -20.51
N GLU A 30 -37.19 15.85 -19.89
CA GLU A 30 -36.18 14.80 -19.75
C GLU A 30 -35.71 14.27 -21.12
N ILE A 31 -36.65 14.00 -22.04
CA ILE A 31 -36.31 13.58 -23.40
C ILE A 31 -35.49 14.67 -24.12
N ALA A 32 -35.86 15.95 -23.96
CA ALA A 32 -35.13 17.06 -24.55
C ALA A 32 -33.69 17.14 -24.04
N ALA A 33 -33.51 17.05 -22.72
CA ALA A 33 -32.19 17.07 -22.10
C ALA A 33 -31.32 15.87 -22.54
N CYS A 34 -31.91 14.67 -22.61
CA CYS A 34 -31.25 13.46 -23.11
C CYS A 34 -30.83 13.60 -24.58
N ASN A 35 -31.72 14.13 -25.44
CA ASN A 35 -31.40 14.34 -26.85
C ASN A 35 -30.27 15.36 -27.03
N GLU A 36 -30.31 16.48 -26.29
CA GLU A 36 -29.25 17.49 -26.36
C GLU A 36 -27.89 16.96 -25.86
N ALA A 37 -27.89 16.08 -24.85
CA ALA A 37 -26.68 15.40 -24.40
C ALA A 37 -26.12 14.48 -25.51
N ARG A 38 -26.97 13.64 -26.09
CA ARG A 38 -26.58 12.72 -27.17
C ARG A 38 -26.13 13.45 -28.43
N ASP A 39 -26.80 14.53 -28.82
CA ASP A 39 -26.41 15.35 -29.98
C ASP A 39 -25.01 15.92 -29.79
N ARG A 40 -24.68 16.39 -28.57
CA ARG A 40 -23.32 16.87 -28.25
C ARG A 40 -22.28 15.76 -28.36
N GLU A 41 -22.57 14.57 -27.84
CA GLU A 41 -21.67 13.41 -27.95
C GLU A 41 -21.43 13.00 -29.41
N ILE A 42 -22.49 12.96 -30.23
CA ILE A 42 -22.38 12.65 -31.66
C ILE A 42 -21.55 13.71 -32.38
N LEU A 43 -21.74 15.00 -32.08
CA LEU A 43 -20.93 16.07 -32.67
C LEU A 43 -19.45 15.94 -32.32
N LEU A 44 -19.13 15.60 -31.06
CA LEU A 44 -17.75 15.33 -30.64
C LEU A 44 -17.16 14.14 -31.39
N LEU A 45 -17.94 13.06 -31.58
CA LEU A 45 -17.51 11.90 -32.35
C LEU A 45 -17.24 12.26 -33.82
N ILE A 46 -18.12 13.05 -34.45
CA ILE A 46 -17.94 13.52 -35.82
C ILE A 46 -16.66 14.33 -35.94
N GLU A 47 -16.41 15.25 -35.01
CA GLU A 47 -15.20 16.08 -35.03
C GLU A 47 -13.94 15.25 -34.83
N ASN A 48 -13.96 14.27 -33.91
CA ASN A 48 -12.86 13.33 -33.73
C ASN A 48 -12.56 12.55 -35.01
N VAL A 49 -13.58 12.03 -35.69
CA VAL A 49 -13.42 11.30 -36.95
C VAL A 49 -12.84 12.20 -38.05
N LYS A 50 -13.25 13.47 -38.12
CA LYS A 50 -12.66 14.44 -39.07
C LYS A 50 -11.19 14.70 -38.79
N GLN A 51 -10.83 14.97 -37.54
CA GLN A 51 -9.43 15.17 -37.14
C GLN A 51 -8.58 13.94 -37.46
N ARG A 52 -9.10 12.75 -37.15
CA ARG A 52 -8.41 11.48 -37.44
C ARG A 52 -8.23 11.26 -38.93
N ARG A 53 -9.24 11.59 -39.76
CA ARG A 53 -9.12 11.56 -41.22
C ARG A 53 -8.00 12.48 -41.70
N ALA A 54 -7.96 13.72 -41.22
CA ALA A 54 -6.92 14.68 -41.61
C ALA A 54 -5.51 14.20 -41.22
N ALA A 55 -5.37 13.58 -40.04
CA ALA A 55 -4.10 12.99 -39.61
C ALA A 55 -3.66 11.83 -40.52
N TYR A 56 -4.57 10.93 -40.88
CA TYR A 56 -4.27 9.83 -41.82
C TYR A 56 -3.93 10.33 -43.22
N GLU A 57 -4.60 11.38 -43.69
CA GLU A 57 -4.32 11.99 -44.99
C GLU A 57 -2.95 12.66 -45.01
N ALA A 58 -2.57 13.34 -43.94
CA ALA A 58 -1.24 13.92 -43.78
C ALA A 58 -0.15 12.84 -43.72
N GLU A 59 -0.37 11.75 -42.99
CA GLU A 59 0.55 10.61 -42.92
C GLU A 59 0.69 9.92 -44.29
N ALA A 60 -0.43 9.71 -45.00
CA ALA A 60 -0.40 9.13 -46.34
C ALA A 60 0.42 9.98 -47.31
N LYS A 61 0.26 11.31 -47.24
CA LYS A 61 1.05 12.25 -48.04
C LYS A 61 2.53 12.20 -47.66
N TYR A 62 2.85 12.22 -46.37
CA TYR A 62 4.23 12.11 -45.90
C TYR A 62 4.93 10.83 -46.39
N LEU A 63 4.24 9.68 -46.32
CA LEU A 63 4.75 8.42 -46.82
C LEU A 63 4.91 8.43 -48.35
N GLN A 64 3.97 9.06 -49.07
CA GLN A 64 4.08 9.25 -50.52
C GLN A 64 5.32 10.09 -50.87
N ASP A 65 5.53 11.20 -50.17
CA ASP A 65 6.67 12.09 -50.38
C ASP A 65 8.00 11.35 -50.13
N ILE A 66 8.10 10.52 -49.08
CA ILE A 66 9.29 9.67 -48.84
C ILE A 66 9.52 8.69 -50.00
N LEU A 67 8.46 7.99 -50.42
CA LEU A 67 8.56 6.99 -51.49
C LEU A 67 8.99 7.63 -52.81
N GLU A 68 8.45 8.81 -53.13
CA GLU A 68 8.73 9.52 -54.38
C GLU A 68 10.09 10.24 -54.35
N GLU A 69 10.37 11.05 -53.32
CA GLU A 69 11.56 11.90 -53.26
C GLU A 69 12.80 11.15 -52.77
N SER A 70 12.67 10.32 -51.73
CA SER A 70 13.82 9.69 -51.08
C SER A 70 14.23 8.38 -51.76
N LEU A 71 13.24 7.61 -52.23
CA LEU A 71 13.45 6.28 -52.81
C LEU A 71 13.25 6.26 -54.33
N GLY A 72 12.72 7.32 -54.93
CA GLY A 72 12.48 7.40 -56.37
C GLY A 72 11.39 6.44 -56.88
N LEU A 73 10.59 5.87 -55.97
CA LEU A 73 9.56 4.87 -56.22
C LEU A 73 8.24 5.54 -56.62
N SER A 74 8.25 6.29 -57.73
CA SER A 74 7.02 6.84 -58.29
C SER A 74 6.25 5.75 -59.06
N PRO A 75 4.92 5.66 -58.95
CA PRO A 75 4.09 4.71 -59.71
C PRO A 75 4.33 4.75 -61.22
N SER A 76 4.69 5.93 -61.75
CA SER A 76 5.00 6.16 -63.16
C SER A 76 6.34 5.57 -63.60
N ARG A 77 7.27 5.33 -62.67
CA ARG A 77 8.62 4.80 -62.92
C ARG A 77 8.71 3.30 -62.72
N LEU A 78 7.66 2.68 -62.19
CA LEU A 78 7.61 1.25 -61.97
C LEU A 78 7.33 0.50 -63.27
N SER A 79 7.99 -0.64 -63.45
CA SER A 79 7.63 -1.56 -64.54
C SER A 79 6.21 -2.11 -64.33
N HIS A 80 5.54 -2.49 -65.42
CA HIS A 80 4.22 -3.12 -65.36
C HIS A 80 4.17 -4.33 -64.41
N LYS A 81 5.24 -5.14 -64.37
CA LYS A 81 5.33 -6.29 -63.47
C LYS A 81 5.43 -5.88 -62.00
N ALA A 82 6.23 -4.86 -61.69
CA ALA A 82 6.35 -4.31 -60.34
C ALA A 82 5.03 -3.70 -59.86
N SER A 83 4.35 -2.93 -60.72
CA SER A 83 3.03 -2.35 -60.42
C SER A 83 1.98 -3.43 -60.12
N LYS A 84 1.92 -4.49 -60.95
CA LYS A 84 1.02 -5.62 -60.71
C LYS A 84 1.33 -6.37 -59.39
N CYS A 85 2.60 -6.55 -59.05
CA CYS A 85 2.99 -7.15 -57.77
C CYS A 85 2.58 -6.29 -56.58
N LEU A 86 2.74 -4.96 -56.65
CA LEU A 86 2.30 -4.04 -55.60
C LEU A 86 0.78 -4.02 -55.45
N ASP A 87 0.03 -4.04 -56.57
CA ASP A 87 -1.43 -4.12 -56.55
C ASP A 87 -1.93 -5.41 -55.87
N VAL A 88 -1.32 -6.55 -56.20
CA VAL A 88 -1.62 -7.83 -55.53
C VAL A 88 -1.28 -7.76 -54.04
N LEU A 89 -0.11 -7.22 -53.67
CA LEU A 89 0.30 -7.07 -52.28
C LEU A 89 -0.67 -6.17 -51.49
N ALA A 90 -1.05 -5.03 -52.05
CA ALA A 90 -2.01 -4.12 -51.44
C ALA A 90 -3.38 -4.79 -51.24
N LYS A 91 -3.86 -5.52 -52.25
CA LYS A 91 -5.11 -6.31 -52.15
C LYS A 91 -5.02 -7.41 -51.11
N SER A 92 -3.91 -8.14 -51.04
CA SER A 92 -3.67 -9.15 -50.01
C SER A 92 -3.63 -8.53 -48.61
N ALA A 93 -2.99 -7.38 -48.43
CA ALA A 93 -2.95 -6.67 -47.15
C ALA A 93 -4.34 -6.18 -46.69
N MET A 94 -5.20 -5.77 -47.64
CA MET A 94 -6.60 -5.41 -47.39
C MET A 94 -7.43 -6.63 -47.01
N ILE A 95 -7.30 -7.75 -47.73
CA ILE A 95 -8.02 -9.01 -47.43
C ILE A 95 -7.60 -9.58 -46.08
N LEU A 96 -6.30 -9.50 -45.76
CA LEU A 96 -5.73 -9.97 -44.49
C LEU A 96 -5.94 -8.97 -43.35
N GLU A 97 -6.61 -7.84 -43.59
CA GLU A 97 -6.98 -6.90 -42.53
C GLU A 97 -5.76 -6.44 -41.70
N THR A 98 -4.57 -6.44 -42.31
CA THR A 98 -3.28 -6.17 -41.63
C THR A 98 -3.16 -4.76 -41.04
N LYS A 99 -4.10 -3.88 -41.42
CA LYS A 99 -4.34 -2.54 -40.90
C LYS A 99 -5.85 -2.31 -40.80
N ASP A 100 -6.61 -3.30 -40.31
CA ASP A 100 -8.05 -3.15 -40.18
C ASP A 100 -8.41 -2.00 -39.24
N THR A 101 -8.85 -0.91 -39.85
CA THR A 101 -9.43 0.26 -39.18
C THR A 101 -10.92 0.09 -38.95
N SER A 102 -11.48 -1.12 -39.10
CA SER A 102 -12.87 -1.38 -38.77
C SER A 102 -13.12 -1.07 -37.30
N LEU A 103 -14.37 -0.69 -37.04
CA LEU A 103 -14.86 -0.41 -35.71
C LEU A 103 -14.67 -1.63 -34.76
N ILE A 104 -14.68 -2.85 -35.29
CA ILE A 104 -14.57 -4.09 -34.53
C ILE A 104 -13.16 -4.24 -33.93
N SER A 105 -12.12 -3.99 -34.74
CA SER A 105 -10.72 -3.99 -34.29
C SER A 105 -10.50 -3.00 -33.14
N PHE A 106 -11.07 -1.79 -33.24
CA PHE A 106 -11.04 -0.81 -32.16
C PHE A 106 -11.80 -1.26 -30.90
N PHE A 107 -12.98 -1.86 -31.03
CA PHE A 107 -13.72 -2.36 -29.87
C PHE A 107 -12.97 -3.46 -29.12
N SER A 108 -12.32 -4.37 -29.84
CA SER A 108 -11.48 -5.41 -29.23
C SER A 108 -10.30 -4.79 -28.47
N ALA A 109 -9.57 -3.86 -29.10
CA ALA A 109 -8.46 -3.16 -28.44
C ALA A 109 -8.91 -2.35 -27.21
N ILE A 110 -10.07 -1.68 -27.28
CA ILE A 110 -10.66 -0.96 -26.15
C ILE A 110 -11.02 -1.94 -25.03
N ASN A 111 -11.62 -3.09 -25.34
CA ASN A 111 -11.95 -4.10 -24.35
C ASN A 111 -10.71 -4.67 -23.67
N ASP A 112 -9.65 -4.95 -24.43
CA ASP A 112 -8.38 -5.46 -23.90
C ASP A 112 -7.72 -4.42 -22.97
N MET A 113 -7.61 -3.17 -23.40
CA MET A 113 -7.09 -2.09 -22.56
C MET A 113 -7.96 -1.86 -21.31
N THR A 114 -9.28 -1.94 -21.45
CA THR A 114 -10.20 -1.79 -20.32
C THR A 114 -10.01 -2.93 -19.30
N ALA A 115 -9.87 -4.17 -19.76
CA ALA A 115 -9.58 -5.31 -18.91
C ALA A 115 -8.23 -5.15 -18.19
N GLU A 116 -7.21 -4.67 -18.90
CA GLU A 116 -5.88 -4.41 -18.32
C GLU A 116 -5.92 -3.32 -17.25
N VAL A 117 -6.68 -2.24 -17.47
CA VAL A 117 -6.91 -1.19 -16.47
C VAL A 117 -7.55 -1.77 -15.20
N TYR A 118 -8.63 -2.55 -15.33
CA TYR A 118 -9.28 -3.17 -14.17
C TYR A 118 -8.35 -4.14 -13.42
N ALA A 119 -7.58 -4.95 -14.14
CA ALA A 119 -6.61 -5.87 -13.55
C ALA A 119 -5.52 -5.12 -12.77
N THR A 120 -5.04 -4.02 -13.34
CA THR A 120 -4.02 -3.15 -12.73
C THR A 120 -4.57 -2.45 -11.49
N GLU A 121 -5.79 -1.92 -11.55
CA GLU A 121 -6.46 -1.34 -10.38
C GLU A 121 -6.65 -2.35 -9.26
N ALA A 122 -7.08 -3.57 -9.56
CA ALA A 122 -7.26 -4.63 -8.57
C ALA A 122 -5.92 -4.97 -7.87
N LYS A 123 -4.83 -5.06 -8.64
CA LYS A 123 -3.47 -5.26 -8.12
C LYS A 123 -3.03 -4.09 -7.23
N ASN A 124 -3.28 -2.85 -7.64
CA ASN A 124 -2.98 -1.66 -6.83
C ASN A 124 -3.78 -1.64 -5.52
N ARG A 125 -5.07 -1.97 -5.54
CA ARG A 125 -5.90 -2.09 -4.32
C ARG A 125 -5.37 -3.18 -3.39
N LYS A 126 -4.87 -4.30 -3.92
CA LYS A 126 -4.23 -5.36 -3.12
C LYS A 126 -2.93 -4.87 -2.48
N MET A 127 -2.04 -4.25 -3.26
CA MET A 127 -0.78 -3.70 -2.76
C MET A 127 -1.00 -2.65 -1.66
N LYS A 128 -1.98 -1.75 -1.83
CA LYS A 128 -2.33 -0.74 -0.83
C LYS A 128 -2.75 -1.37 0.51
N ARG A 129 -3.55 -2.45 0.47
CA ARG A 129 -3.93 -3.20 1.68
C ARG A 129 -2.72 -3.86 2.36
N GLU A 130 -1.82 -4.45 1.57
CA GLU A 130 -0.60 -5.06 2.10
C GLU A 130 0.34 -4.03 2.74
N LEU A 131 0.46 -2.84 2.15
CA LEU A 131 1.22 -1.72 2.71
C LEU A 131 0.66 -1.26 4.06
N ILE A 132 -0.67 -1.09 4.17
CA ILE A 132 -1.32 -0.73 5.43
C ILE A 132 -1.04 -1.80 6.49
N ARG A 133 -1.21 -3.08 6.14
CA ARG A 133 -0.92 -4.20 7.05
C ARG A 133 0.54 -4.19 7.52
N MET A 134 1.50 -3.91 6.63
CA MET A 134 2.92 -3.83 6.99
C MET A 134 3.20 -2.63 7.91
N ARG A 135 2.60 -1.47 7.64
CA ARG A 135 2.69 -0.29 8.51
C ARG A 135 2.19 -0.59 9.93
N ASP A 136 1.04 -1.25 10.05
CA ASP A 136 0.45 -1.57 11.35
C ASP A 136 1.34 -2.55 12.13
N LYS A 137 1.88 -3.57 11.45
CA LYS A 137 2.88 -4.49 12.04
C LYS A 137 4.13 -3.74 12.49
N LEU A 138 4.69 -2.88 11.65
CA LEU A 138 5.88 -2.10 12.00
C LEU A 138 5.63 -1.22 13.22
N THR A 139 4.47 -0.57 13.29
CA THR A 139 4.09 0.28 14.43
C THR A 139 3.98 -0.54 15.71
N ALA A 140 3.37 -1.72 15.66
CA ALA A 140 3.28 -2.62 16.81
C ALA A 140 4.66 -3.11 17.28
N THR A 141 5.55 -3.47 16.34
CA THR A 141 6.92 -3.89 16.66
C THR A 141 7.73 -2.75 17.29
N LEU A 142 7.60 -1.52 16.77
CA LEU A 142 8.28 -0.34 17.34
C LEU A 142 7.84 -0.04 18.77
N LEU A 143 6.53 -0.16 19.06
CA LEU A 143 6.02 0.01 20.42
C LEU A 143 6.57 -1.07 21.36
N LEU A 144 6.65 -2.32 20.91
CA LEU A 144 7.24 -3.41 21.67
C LEU A 144 8.73 -3.18 21.93
N GLU A 145 9.48 -2.72 20.94
CA GLU A 145 10.90 -2.37 21.06
C GLU A 145 11.12 -1.28 22.11
N GLN A 146 10.32 -0.21 22.08
CA GLN A 146 10.39 0.86 23.08
C GLN A 146 10.13 0.34 24.49
N LYS A 147 9.11 -0.51 24.66
CA LYS A 147 8.80 -1.13 25.95
C LYS A 147 9.96 -2.00 26.45
N LEU A 148 10.51 -2.86 25.59
CA LEU A 148 11.65 -3.71 25.93
C LEU A 148 12.87 -2.87 26.35
N LYS A 149 13.11 -1.74 25.68
CA LYS A 149 14.19 -0.83 26.05
C LYS A 149 13.98 -0.21 27.43
N GLU A 150 12.74 0.14 27.79
CA GLU A 150 12.41 0.62 29.14
C GLU A 150 12.58 -0.48 30.20
N ASP A 151 12.12 -1.69 29.90
CA ASP A 151 12.22 -2.85 30.79
C ASP A 151 13.69 -3.25 31.04
N ILE A 152 14.55 -3.19 30.02
CA ILE A 152 16.00 -3.38 30.15
C ILE A 152 16.58 -2.34 31.11
N LYS A 153 16.29 -1.06 30.91
CA LYS A 153 16.79 0.01 31.77
C LYS A 153 16.38 -0.18 33.24
N LYS A 154 15.11 -0.52 33.49
CA LYS A 154 14.62 -0.82 34.86
C LYS A 154 15.35 -2.02 35.47
N THR A 155 15.60 -3.05 34.66
CA THR A 155 16.30 -4.25 35.13
C THR A 155 17.77 -3.95 35.46
N GLU A 156 18.45 -3.12 34.67
CA GLU A 156 19.81 -2.65 34.95
C GLU A 156 19.88 -1.86 36.26
N GLU A 157 18.96 -0.92 36.48
CA GLU A 157 18.86 -0.16 37.73
C GLU A 157 18.63 -1.09 38.95
N GLN A 158 17.75 -2.08 38.81
CA GLN A 158 17.49 -3.06 39.87
C GLN A 158 18.71 -3.96 40.15
N LEU A 159 19.45 -4.34 39.10
CA LEU A 159 20.66 -5.14 39.21
C LEU A 159 21.75 -4.38 39.97
N GLU A 160 21.92 -3.09 39.68
CA GLU A 160 22.89 -2.24 40.39
C GLU A 160 22.58 -2.15 41.89
N VAL A 161 21.31 -1.88 42.24
CA VAL A 161 20.86 -1.85 43.64
C VAL A 161 21.06 -3.19 44.34
N ALA A 162 20.71 -4.30 43.66
CA ALA A 162 20.89 -5.65 44.21
C ALA A 162 22.37 -5.99 44.41
N SER A 163 23.24 -5.56 43.50
CA SER A 163 24.69 -5.74 43.59
C SER A 163 25.27 -5.01 44.79
N ILE A 164 24.94 -3.73 44.97
CA ILE A 164 25.35 -2.94 46.15
C ILE A 164 24.88 -3.61 47.44
N LYS A 165 23.61 -4.03 47.49
CA LYS A 165 23.05 -4.71 48.66
C LYS A 165 23.74 -6.04 48.96
N SER A 166 24.10 -6.79 47.93
CA SER A 166 24.86 -8.04 48.05
C SER A 166 26.26 -7.78 48.64
N GLU A 167 26.95 -6.75 48.17
CA GLU A 167 28.29 -6.41 48.66
C GLU A 167 28.25 -5.91 50.11
N ILE A 168 27.26 -5.11 50.50
CA ILE A 168 27.02 -4.72 51.90
C ILE A 168 26.83 -5.97 52.77
N ARG A 169 25.94 -6.88 52.37
CA ARG A 169 25.69 -8.14 53.11
C ARG A 169 26.96 -8.98 53.26
N LYS A 170 27.81 -9.00 52.24
CA LYS A 170 29.10 -9.70 52.28
C LYS A 170 30.07 -9.06 53.28
N CYS A 171 30.12 -7.72 53.35
CA CYS A 171 30.86 -7.00 54.38
C CYS A 171 30.32 -7.32 55.78
N ASP A 172 29.00 -7.28 55.98
CA ASP A 172 28.35 -7.59 57.25
C ASP A 172 28.66 -9.01 57.71
N LEU A 173 28.57 -9.99 56.79
CA LEU A 173 28.89 -11.39 57.08
C LEU A 173 30.34 -11.57 57.52
N LYS A 174 31.28 -10.86 56.85
CA LYS A 174 32.69 -10.89 57.22
C LYS A 174 32.89 -10.31 58.62
N PHE A 175 32.30 -9.16 58.92
CA PHE A 175 32.36 -8.55 60.25
C PHE A 175 31.82 -9.48 61.35
N LEU A 176 30.65 -10.11 61.12
CA LEU A 176 30.06 -11.05 62.07
C LEU A 176 30.96 -12.26 62.31
N LYS A 177 31.57 -12.80 61.25
CA LYS A 177 32.52 -13.91 61.35
C LYS A 177 33.74 -13.51 62.18
N ASP A 178 34.35 -12.37 61.89
CA ASP A 178 35.52 -11.88 62.63
C ASP A 178 35.17 -11.64 64.12
N LYS A 179 34.01 -11.03 64.39
CA LYS A 179 33.51 -10.78 65.75
C LYS A 179 33.21 -12.08 66.52
N SER A 180 32.63 -13.09 65.87
CA SER A 180 32.41 -14.40 66.52
C SER A 180 33.72 -15.07 66.92
N LEU A 181 34.78 -14.88 66.13
CA LEU A 181 36.10 -15.46 66.39
C LEU A 181 36.78 -14.73 67.57
N ASP A 182 36.71 -13.39 67.61
CA ASP A 182 37.15 -12.59 68.77
C ASP A 182 36.41 -12.99 70.05
N MET A 183 35.09 -13.12 70.01
CA MET A 183 34.28 -13.56 71.15
C MET A 183 34.67 -14.96 71.61
N ALA A 184 34.85 -15.92 70.70
CA ALA A 184 35.29 -17.27 71.04
C ALA A 184 36.67 -17.29 71.71
N ILE A 185 37.60 -16.42 71.26
CA ILE A 185 38.91 -16.27 71.89
C ILE A 185 38.77 -15.67 73.30
N ARG A 186 37.97 -14.61 73.48
CA ARG A 186 37.75 -13.98 74.78
C ARG A 186 37.08 -14.91 75.78
N ILE A 187 36.09 -15.69 75.34
CA ILE A 187 35.42 -16.71 76.16
C ILE A 187 36.46 -17.71 76.64
N ARG A 188 37.29 -18.27 75.73
CA ARG A 188 38.35 -19.22 76.10
C ARG A 188 39.34 -18.65 77.12
N ILE A 189 39.79 -17.41 76.92
CA ILE A 189 40.70 -16.74 77.88
C ILE A 189 40.01 -16.53 79.24
N ALA A 190 38.73 -16.15 79.25
CA ALA A 190 37.98 -15.99 80.48
C ALA A 190 37.79 -17.33 81.21
N GLU A 191 37.43 -18.39 80.50
CA GLU A 191 37.34 -19.76 81.01
C GLU A 191 38.68 -20.23 81.60
N GLU A 192 39.79 -20.03 80.90
CA GLU A 192 41.14 -20.34 81.40
C GLU A 192 41.45 -19.57 82.70
N LYS A 193 41.08 -18.29 82.78
CA LYS A 193 41.23 -17.48 83.99
C LYS A 193 40.32 -17.95 85.13
N PHE A 194 39.07 -18.30 84.81
CA PHE A 194 38.10 -18.84 85.78
C PHE A 194 38.57 -20.17 86.35
N LEU A 195 39.18 -21.04 85.55
CA LEU A 195 39.77 -22.31 85.99
C LEU A 195 41.06 -22.14 86.81
N ALA A 196 41.80 -21.05 86.60
CA ALA A 196 43.02 -20.73 87.34
C ALA A 196 42.75 -20.09 88.72
N SER A 197 41.56 -19.51 88.93
CA SER A 197 41.03 -19.20 90.26
C SER A 197 40.38 -20.45 90.87
N ASP A 198 40.50 -20.69 92.17
CA ASP A 198 39.84 -21.79 92.91
C ASP A 198 38.30 -21.67 92.86
N PHE A 199 37.73 -21.93 91.70
CA PHE A 199 36.32 -21.73 91.38
C PHE A 199 35.55 -23.04 91.55
N ASP A 200 34.43 -22.97 92.29
CA ASP A 200 33.54 -24.11 92.50
C ASP A 200 32.72 -24.39 91.22
N LYS A 201 32.96 -25.55 90.61
CA LYS A 201 32.31 -26.00 89.37
C LYS A 201 30.78 -26.13 89.51
N SER A 202 30.25 -26.22 90.73
CA SER A 202 28.81 -26.29 91.01
C SER A 202 28.04 -25.04 90.55
N LEU A 203 28.71 -23.90 90.36
CA LEU A 203 28.14 -22.62 89.94
C LEU A 203 28.17 -22.39 88.42
N THR A 204 28.56 -23.39 87.62
CA THR A 204 28.52 -23.27 86.16
C THR A 204 27.09 -23.26 85.63
N HIS A 205 26.84 -22.60 84.49
CA HIS A 205 25.51 -22.52 83.89
C HIS A 205 24.93 -23.93 83.66
N ASP A 206 25.74 -24.86 83.14
CA ASP A 206 25.30 -26.23 82.86
C ASP A 206 24.92 -26.98 84.15
N SER A 207 25.71 -26.86 85.22
CA SER A 207 25.37 -27.45 86.52
C SER A 207 24.18 -26.79 87.21
N LEU A 208 23.96 -25.49 87.03
CA LEU A 208 22.77 -24.78 87.54
C LEU A 208 21.51 -25.09 86.73
N MET A 209 21.65 -25.35 85.43
CA MET A 209 20.56 -25.76 84.54
C MET A 209 20.12 -27.20 84.84
N GLU A 210 21.06 -28.11 85.10
CA GLU A 210 20.78 -29.47 85.60
C GLU A 210 20.13 -29.50 86.99
N LEU A 211 20.31 -28.45 87.80
CA LEU A 211 19.69 -28.31 89.12
C LEU A 211 18.30 -27.65 89.08
N ALA A 212 17.95 -27.01 87.96
CA ALA A 212 16.71 -26.27 87.76
C ALA A 212 15.67 -27.04 86.92
N GLU A 213 16.08 -28.12 86.26
CA GLU A 213 15.19 -29.19 85.77
C GLU A 213 14.82 -30.18 86.89
#